data_AF-A0A973XWQ6-F1
#
_entry.id   AF-A0A973XWQ6-F1
#
_cell.length_a   1.000
_cell.length_b   1.000
_cell.length_c   1.000
_cell.angle_alpha   90.00
_cell.angle_beta   90.00
_cell.angle_gamma   90.00
#
_symmetry.space_group_name_H-M   'P 1'
#
loop_
_entity.id
_entity.type
_entity.pdbx_description
1 polymer ?
#
loop_
_entity_poly.entity_id
_entity_poly.type
_entity_poly.pdbx_seq_one_letter_code
_entity_poly.pdbx_strand_id
1 'polypeptide(L)'
;MSDYYDLFLAVDLAPELPEAVLQELRWHLGLTDSEPDVHAAADWAEGPWQVFGGGEASHGFDGADAAVLVQAADRVDVDGRAPWALTLRSCVHEDDFGIVMDVVAWLLRQATTDGWVGLVRCSATETGHHIIRRPGGFELIEMRPAGKWAQVSW
;
A
#
# COMPACT_ATOMS: atom_id res chain seq x y z
N MET A 1 -8.75 -24.40 2.27
CA MET A 1 -7.43 -23.77 2.13
C MET A 1 -7.74 -22.42 1.56
N SER A 2 -7.34 -21.37 2.25
CA SER A 2 -7.53 -20.01 1.77
C SER A 2 -6.24 -19.52 1.13
N ASP A 3 -6.39 -18.72 0.08
CA ASP A 3 -5.26 -18.06 -0.56
C ASP A 3 -4.97 -16.71 0.11
N TYR A 4 -3.69 -16.35 0.16
CA TYR A 4 -3.22 -15.09 0.75
C TYR A 4 -2.36 -14.31 -0.25
N TYR A 5 -2.36 -12.99 -0.12
CA TYR A 5 -1.58 -12.09 -0.94
C TYR A 5 -0.61 -11.27 -0.07
N ASP A 6 0.68 -11.32 -0.41
CA ASP A 6 1.72 -10.48 0.20
C ASP A 6 1.75 -9.16 -0.58
N LEU A 7 1.11 -8.14 -0.05
CA LEU A 7 1.08 -6.80 -0.63
C LEU A 7 2.21 -5.98 -0.04
N PHE A 8 3.01 -5.34 -0.89
CA PHE A 8 4.00 -4.35 -0.51
C PHE A 8 3.82 -3.09 -1.34
N LEU A 9 3.83 -1.91 -0.70
CA LEU A 9 3.83 -0.61 -1.35
C LEU A 9 4.86 0.33 -0.71
N ALA A 10 5.51 1.14 -1.54
CA ALA A 10 6.36 2.25 -1.14
C ALA A 10 6.11 3.43 -2.07
N VAL A 11 5.57 4.53 -1.53
CA VAL A 11 5.17 5.72 -2.30
C VAL A 11 5.44 7.01 -1.55
N ASP A 12 5.71 8.05 -2.31
CA ASP A 12 5.57 9.44 -1.87
C ASP A 12 4.13 9.93 -2.16
N LEU A 13 3.53 10.64 -1.21
CA LEU A 13 2.23 11.30 -1.30
C LEU A 13 2.38 12.82 -1.31
N ALA A 14 1.34 13.51 -1.78
CA ALA A 14 1.34 14.97 -1.88
C ALA A 14 1.58 15.66 -0.51
N PRO A 15 2.37 16.74 -0.45
CA PRO A 15 2.58 17.49 0.80
C PRO A 15 1.26 18.03 1.39
N GLU A 16 0.32 18.42 0.53
CA GLU A 16 -0.93 19.09 0.87
C GLU A 16 -2.13 18.15 0.93
N LEU A 17 -1.91 16.90 1.34
CA LEU A 17 -3.02 15.99 1.59
C LEU A 17 -4.05 16.65 2.50
N PRO A 18 -5.34 16.70 2.10
CA PRO A 18 -6.39 17.18 2.98
C PRO A 18 -6.39 16.39 4.29
N GLU A 19 -6.63 17.06 5.41
CA GLU A 19 -6.58 16.40 6.73
C GLU A 19 -7.53 15.21 6.82
N ALA A 20 -8.72 15.28 6.21
CA ALA A 20 -9.66 14.16 6.14
C ALA A 20 -9.06 12.93 5.43
N VAL A 21 -8.33 13.13 4.33
CA VAL A 21 -7.63 12.06 3.60
C VAL A 21 -6.52 11.48 4.47
N LEU A 22 -5.78 12.33 5.17
CA LEU A 22 -4.69 11.89 6.05
C LEU A 22 -5.21 11.09 7.26
N GLN A 23 -6.37 11.46 7.81
CA GLN A 23 -7.03 10.73 8.90
C GLN A 23 -7.52 9.36 8.44
N GLU A 24 -8.22 9.30 7.31
CA GLU A 24 -8.67 8.03 6.71
C GLU A 24 -7.48 7.13 6.37
N LEU A 25 -6.39 7.70 5.83
CA LEU A 25 -5.16 6.95 5.53
C LEU A 25 -4.55 6.38 6.82
N ARG A 26 -4.40 7.18 7.87
CA ARG A 26 -3.86 6.69 9.15
C ARG A 26 -4.72 5.57 9.73
N TRP A 27 -6.04 5.67 9.59
CA TRP A 27 -6.96 4.65 10.07
C TRP A 27 -6.81 3.35 9.28
N HIS A 28 -6.82 3.37 7.94
CA HIS A 28 -6.58 2.17 7.13
C HIS A 28 -5.24 1.49 7.41
N LEU A 29 -4.21 2.28 7.72
CA LEU A 29 -2.87 1.80 8.06
C LEU A 29 -2.77 1.27 9.51
N GLY A 30 -3.83 1.33 10.32
CA GLY A 30 -3.80 0.94 11.73
C GLY A 30 -2.93 1.86 12.61
N LEU A 31 -2.62 3.07 12.14
CA LEU A 31 -1.83 4.06 12.88
C LEU A 31 -2.69 4.87 13.87
N THR A 32 -4.01 4.71 13.80
CA THR A 32 -4.99 5.27 14.73
C THR A 32 -6.20 4.36 14.82
N ASP A 33 -6.71 4.17 16.03
CA ASP A 33 -7.93 3.40 16.29
C ASP A 33 -9.22 4.18 15.98
N SER A 34 -9.10 5.51 15.82
CA SER A 34 -10.24 6.38 15.54
C SER A 34 -10.58 6.34 14.05
N GLU A 35 -11.73 5.74 13.73
CA GLU A 35 -12.36 5.87 12.41
C GLU A 35 -12.68 7.34 12.11
N PRO A 36 -12.44 7.83 10.89
CA PRO A 36 -12.80 9.20 10.53
C PRO A 36 -14.32 9.41 10.53
N ASP A 37 -14.78 10.56 11.02
CA ASP A 37 -16.20 10.94 11.01
C ASP A 37 -16.78 11.02 9.58
N VAL A 38 -15.92 11.31 8.60
CA VAL A 38 -16.25 11.39 7.18
C VAL A 38 -15.14 10.70 6.38
N HIS A 39 -15.48 9.64 5.67
CA HIS A 39 -14.61 9.01 4.69
C HIS A 39 -14.41 9.97 3.52
N ALA A 40 -13.16 10.32 3.22
CA ALA A 40 -12.79 11.13 2.07
C ALA A 40 -12.93 10.34 0.75
N ALA A 41 -12.90 9.01 0.79
CA ALA A 41 -13.42 8.21 -0.31
C ALA A 41 -14.96 8.18 -0.27
N ALA A 42 -15.60 8.56 -1.39
CA ALA A 42 -17.03 8.80 -1.42
C ALA A 42 -17.89 7.52 -1.41
N ASP A 43 -17.39 6.39 -1.92
CA ASP A 43 -18.26 5.30 -2.39
C ASP A 43 -17.75 3.89 -2.03
N TRP A 44 -17.38 3.64 -0.78
CA TRP A 44 -17.13 2.28 -0.33
C TRP A 44 -18.43 1.46 -0.38
N ALA A 45 -18.50 0.40 -1.20
CA ALA A 45 -19.70 -0.42 -1.33
C ALA A 45 -20.02 -1.20 -0.04
N GLU A 46 -18.97 -1.67 0.65
CA GLU A 46 -18.98 -2.13 2.03
C GLU A 46 -17.81 -1.43 2.73
N GLY A 47 -18.10 -0.84 3.90
CA GLY A 47 -17.20 0.11 4.55
C GLY A 47 -15.86 -0.52 4.88
N PRO A 48 -14.73 0.05 4.44
CA PRO A 48 -13.44 -0.50 4.74
C PRO A 48 -13.24 -0.45 6.25
N TRP A 49 -12.75 -1.53 6.83
CA TRP A 49 -12.16 -1.54 8.16
C TRP A 49 -10.73 -0.98 8.10
N GLN A 50 -9.94 -1.17 9.14
CA GLN A 50 -8.50 -0.97 9.07
C GLN A 50 -7.87 -2.04 8.16
N VAL A 51 -7.78 -1.76 6.86
CA VAL A 51 -7.56 -2.81 5.85
C VAL A 51 -6.16 -3.38 5.84
N PHE A 52 -5.15 -2.61 6.24
CA PHE A 52 -3.77 -3.08 6.21
C PHE A 52 -3.34 -3.66 7.55
N GLY A 53 -3.80 -3.08 8.67
CA GLY A 53 -3.28 -3.38 9.99
C GLY A 53 -1.77 -3.14 10.08
N GLY A 54 -1.18 -3.16 11.26
CA GLY A 54 0.27 -3.01 11.39
C GLY A 54 0.77 -3.44 12.75
N GLY A 55 1.99 -3.97 12.80
CA GLY A 55 2.66 -4.36 14.04
C GLY A 55 2.39 -5.79 14.49
N GLU A 56 1.77 -6.61 13.66
CA GLU A 56 1.51 -8.01 13.93
C GLU A 56 2.33 -8.94 13.02
N ALA A 57 2.53 -10.18 13.47
CA ALA A 57 3.17 -11.20 12.65
C ALA A 57 2.29 -11.51 11.44
N SER A 58 2.90 -11.60 10.27
CA SER A 58 2.18 -11.84 9.02
C SER A 58 1.62 -13.27 9.03
N HIS A 59 0.34 -13.43 8.67
CA HIS A 59 -0.35 -14.72 8.84
C HIS A 59 0.05 -15.75 7.78
N GLY A 60 0.13 -15.32 6.51
CA GLY A 60 0.39 -16.18 5.36
C GLY A 60 1.84 -16.15 4.85
N PHE A 61 2.68 -15.28 5.42
CA PHE A 61 4.04 -15.03 4.95
C PHE A 61 5.00 -14.83 6.12
N ASP A 62 6.30 -14.99 5.87
CA ASP A 62 7.31 -14.69 6.87
C ASP A 62 7.35 -13.20 7.23
N GLY A 63 7.81 -12.88 8.44
CA GLY A 63 7.97 -11.52 8.93
C GLY A 63 6.69 -10.92 9.51
N ALA A 64 6.54 -9.60 9.37
CA ALA A 64 5.44 -8.84 9.96
C ALA A 64 4.74 -7.97 8.93
N ASP A 65 3.47 -7.70 9.20
CA ASP A 65 2.70 -6.68 8.53
C ASP A 65 3.02 -5.34 9.19
N ALA A 66 3.28 -4.32 8.38
CA ALA A 66 3.84 -3.07 8.82
C ALA A 66 3.37 -1.92 7.95
N ALA A 67 3.08 -0.78 8.59
CA ALA A 67 2.80 0.48 7.91
C ALA A 67 3.61 1.59 8.58
N VAL A 68 4.27 2.41 7.76
CA VAL A 68 5.05 3.57 8.23
C VAL A 68 4.73 4.76 7.34
N LEU A 69 4.21 5.82 7.95
CA LEU A 69 3.90 7.09 7.29
C LEU A 69 4.66 8.22 7.99
N VAL A 70 5.55 8.89 7.27
CA VAL A 70 6.39 9.98 7.82
C VAL A 70 6.44 11.16 6.86
N GLN A 71 6.67 12.37 7.38
CA GLN A 71 7.03 13.51 6.52
C GLN A 71 8.51 13.42 6.13
N ALA A 72 8.81 13.49 4.84
CA ALA A 72 10.17 13.52 4.31
C ALA A 72 10.73 14.95 4.38
N ALA A 73 11.01 15.42 5.59
CA ALA A 73 11.42 16.81 5.87
C ALA A 73 12.75 17.23 5.20
N ASP A 74 13.52 16.28 4.69
CA ASP A 74 14.74 16.51 3.91
C ASP A 74 14.49 16.64 2.40
N ARG A 75 13.27 16.37 1.93
CA ARG A 75 12.85 16.39 0.51
C ARG A 75 11.82 17.49 0.24
N VAL A 76 12.04 18.66 0.84
CA VAL A 76 11.17 19.82 0.73
C VAL A 76 11.11 20.35 -0.71
N ASP A 77 9.92 20.71 -1.17
CA ASP A 77 9.70 21.31 -2.49
C ASP A 77 10.04 22.81 -2.53
N VAL A 78 9.81 23.44 -3.70
CA VAL A 78 10.08 24.87 -3.93
C VAL A 78 9.26 25.80 -3.04
N ASP A 79 8.10 25.33 -2.57
CA ASP A 79 7.19 26.08 -1.70
C ASP A 79 7.46 25.83 -0.21
N GLY A 80 8.51 25.07 0.12
CA GLY A 80 8.85 24.77 1.51
C GLY A 80 8.04 23.62 2.13
N ARG A 81 7.39 22.78 1.32
CA ARG A 81 6.51 21.70 1.81
C ARG A 81 7.16 20.34 1.63
N ALA A 82 7.04 19.49 2.63
CA ALA A 82 7.61 18.14 2.63
C ALA A 82 6.57 17.11 2.19
N PRO A 83 6.86 16.21 1.24
CA PRO A 83 5.96 15.13 0.90
C PRO A 83 5.86 14.13 2.05
N TRP A 84 4.79 13.33 2.04
CA TRP A 84 4.68 12.18 2.93
C TRP A 84 5.32 10.97 2.27
N ALA A 85 6.18 10.26 2.99
CA ALA A 85 6.71 8.97 2.57
C ALA A 85 5.94 7.86 3.29
N LEU A 86 5.36 6.94 2.51
CA LEU A 86 4.63 5.78 2.96
C LEU A 86 5.35 4.50 2.54
N THR A 87 5.51 3.57 3.48
CA THR A 87 5.82 2.17 3.18
C THR A 87 4.83 1.30 3.91
N LEU A 88 4.26 0.31 3.23
CA LEU A 88 3.39 -0.68 3.83
C LEU A 88 3.67 -2.09 3.30
N ARG A 89 3.46 -3.07 4.16
CA ARG A 89 3.39 -4.49 3.84
C ARG A 89 2.24 -5.11 4.61
N SER A 90 1.40 -5.90 3.95
CA SER A 90 0.24 -6.54 4.56
C SER A 90 -0.05 -7.90 3.93
N CYS A 91 -0.44 -8.87 4.76
CA CYS A 91 -0.96 -10.16 4.33
C CYS A 91 -2.48 -10.08 4.18
N VAL A 92 -2.95 -10.25 2.95
CA VAL A 92 -4.35 -10.05 2.59
C VAL A 92 -5.00 -11.40 2.31
N HIS A 93 -6.12 -11.70 2.97
CA HIS A 93 -6.93 -12.88 2.67
C HIS A 93 -7.65 -12.72 1.32
N GLU A 94 -7.87 -13.80 0.57
CA GLU A 94 -8.50 -13.74 -0.76
C GLU A 94 -9.88 -13.08 -0.77
N ASP A 95 -10.69 -13.32 0.28
CA ASP A 95 -12.03 -12.72 0.42
C ASP A 95 -11.96 -11.18 0.54
N ASP A 96 -10.87 -10.65 1.09
CA ASP A 96 -10.69 -9.22 1.32
C ASP A 96 -9.92 -8.53 0.18
N PHE A 97 -9.37 -9.31 -0.75
CA PHE A 97 -8.43 -8.82 -1.76
C PHE A 97 -9.02 -7.70 -2.63
N GLY A 98 -10.28 -7.85 -3.06
CA GLY A 98 -10.97 -6.83 -3.86
C GLY A 98 -11.05 -5.49 -3.13
N ILE A 99 -11.49 -5.51 -1.87
CA ILE A 99 -11.64 -4.31 -1.03
C ILE A 99 -10.28 -3.67 -0.75
N VAL A 100 -9.26 -4.49 -0.44
CA VAL A 100 -7.89 -3.99 -0.25
C VAL A 100 -7.39 -3.29 -1.51
N MET A 101 -7.62 -3.87 -2.69
CA MET A 101 -7.18 -3.27 -3.95
C MET A 101 -7.94 -1.98 -4.30
N ASP A 102 -9.18 -1.82 -3.87
CA ASP A 102 -9.91 -0.55 -3.98
C ASP A 102 -9.31 0.54 -3.08
N VAL A 103 -8.88 0.17 -1.86
CA VAL A 103 -8.15 1.07 -0.95
C VAL A 103 -6.77 1.42 -1.51
N VAL A 104 -6.05 0.46 -2.10
CA VAL A 104 -4.81 0.72 -2.84
C VAL A 104 -5.07 1.68 -4.00
N ALA A 105 -6.13 1.50 -4.76
CA ALA A 105 -6.50 2.39 -5.85
C ALA A 105 -6.75 3.82 -5.35
N TRP A 106 -7.47 3.97 -4.23
CA TRP A 106 -7.71 5.26 -3.59
C TRP A 106 -6.43 5.92 -3.10
N LEU A 107 -5.58 5.17 -2.42
CA LEU A 107 -4.29 5.63 -1.90
C LEU A 107 -3.37 6.09 -3.04
N LEU A 108 -3.27 5.32 -4.12
CA LEU A 108 -2.39 5.64 -5.25
C LEU A 108 -2.87 6.86 -6.05
N ARG A 109 -4.13 7.28 -5.94
CA ARG A 109 -4.60 8.58 -6.46
C ARG A 109 -4.00 9.77 -5.69
N GLN A 110 -3.65 9.57 -4.42
CA GLN A 110 -2.99 10.56 -3.57
C GLN A 110 -1.46 10.59 -3.75
N ALA A 111 -0.90 9.53 -4.34
CA ALA A 111 0.53 9.38 -4.54
C ALA A 111 1.06 10.28 -5.67
N THR A 112 2.25 10.83 -5.44
CA THR A 112 3.03 11.60 -6.44
C THR A 112 4.05 10.75 -7.16
N THR A 113 4.43 9.59 -6.61
CA THR A 113 5.31 8.62 -7.27
C THR A 113 4.71 8.14 -8.59
N ASP A 114 5.49 8.20 -9.68
CA ASP A 114 5.14 7.66 -10.99
C ASP A 114 6.09 6.51 -11.34
N GLY A 115 5.54 5.39 -11.82
CA GLY A 115 6.29 4.17 -12.07
C GLY A 115 6.11 3.11 -10.98
N TRP A 116 7.18 2.38 -10.67
CA TRP A 116 7.11 1.26 -9.73
C TRP A 116 6.82 1.75 -8.31
N VAL A 117 5.81 1.15 -7.68
CA VAL A 117 5.38 1.50 -6.31
C VAL A 117 5.29 0.30 -5.39
N GLY A 118 5.50 -0.92 -5.90
CA GLY A 118 5.44 -2.10 -5.06
C GLY A 118 5.18 -3.40 -5.80
N LEU A 119 4.67 -4.38 -5.07
CA LEU A 119 4.32 -5.69 -5.60
C LEU A 119 3.18 -6.34 -4.82
N VAL A 120 2.57 -7.34 -5.45
CA VAL A 120 1.65 -8.27 -4.80
C VAL A 120 2.03 -9.69 -5.21
N ARG A 121 2.05 -10.64 -4.26
CA ARG A 121 2.37 -12.06 -4.53
C ARG A 121 1.31 -12.98 -3.93
N CYS A 122 0.80 -13.90 -4.72
CA CYS A 122 -0.16 -14.91 -4.28
C CYS A 122 0.55 -16.13 -3.68
N SER A 123 0.13 -16.60 -2.51
CA SER A 123 0.69 -17.77 -1.83
C SER A 123 0.46 -19.07 -2.60
N ALA A 124 -0.68 -19.22 -3.27
CA ALA A 124 -1.07 -20.46 -3.95
C ALA A 124 -0.32 -20.72 -5.26
N THR A 125 0.06 -19.64 -5.97
CA THR A 125 0.71 -19.73 -7.29
C THR A 125 2.17 -19.33 -7.26
N GLU A 126 2.65 -18.75 -6.17
CA GLU A 126 3.93 -18.04 -6.03
C GLU A 126 4.16 -16.97 -7.12
N THR A 127 3.14 -16.65 -7.91
CA THR A 127 3.20 -15.64 -8.96
C THR A 127 3.05 -14.28 -8.28
N GLY A 128 3.92 -13.36 -8.65
CA GLY A 128 3.80 -11.99 -8.18
C GLY A 128 3.72 -11.00 -9.32
N HIS A 129 3.16 -9.84 -9.02
CA HIS A 129 2.95 -8.75 -9.94
C HIS A 129 3.62 -7.50 -9.37
N HIS A 130 4.28 -6.73 -10.23
CA HIS A 130 4.65 -5.37 -9.91
C HIS A 130 3.42 -4.47 -9.96
N ILE A 131 3.34 -3.54 -9.02
CA ILE A 131 2.36 -2.46 -9.03
C ILE A 131 3.04 -1.23 -9.62
N ILE A 132 2.54 -0.78 -10.78
CA ILE A 132 3.06 0.39 -11.49
C ILE A 132 1.99 1.49 -11.45
N ARG A 133 2.26 2.57 -10.72
CA ARG A 133 1.40 3.76 -10.65
C ARG A 133 1.60 4.59 -11.92
N ARG A 134 0.50 5.07 -12.50
CA ARG A 134 0.46 6.05 -13.61
C ARG A 134 -0.48 7.23 -13.28
N PRO A 135 -0.36 8.38 -13.96
CA PRO A 135 -1.34 9.46 -13.84
C PRO A 135 -2.73 8.95 -14.28
N GLY A 136 -3.62 8.70 -13.31
CA GLY A 136 -4.98 8.18 -13.54
C GLY A 136 -5.26 6.77 -13.00
N GLY A 137 -4.26 6.06 -12.46
CA GLY A 137 -4.48 4.74 -11.87
C GLY A 137 -3.20 3.95 -11.65
N PHE A 138 -3.31 2.63 -11.68
CA PHE A 138 -2.16 1.73 -11.62
C PHE A 138 -2.40 0.49 -12.47
N GLU A 139 -1.32 -0.20 -12.80
CA GLU A 139 -1.31 -1.44 -13.55
C GLU A 139 -0.61 -2.53 -12.73
N LEU A 140 -1.08 -3.76 -12.85
CA LEU A 140 -0.40 -4.95 -12.34
C LEU A 140 0.34 -5.61 -13.50
N ILE A 141 1.67 -5.70 -13.38
CA ILE A 141 2.52 -6.34 -14.38
C ILE A 141 3.08 -7.62 -13.79
N GLU A 142 2.72 -8.77 -14.36
CA GLU A 142 3.24 -10.07 -13.94
C GLU A 142 4.77 -10.09 -13.94
N MET A 143 5.36 -10.51 -12.83
CA MET A 143 6.80 -10.68 -12.69
C MET A 143 7.22 -11.91 -13.48
N ARG A 144 8.01 -11.70 -14.53
CA ARG A 144 8.60 -12.82 -15.27
C ARG A 144 9.73 -13.43 -14.45
N PRO A 145 9.80 -14.76 -14.34
CA PRO A 145 10.95 -15.41 -13.73
C PRO A 145 12.23 -14.97 -14.46
N ALA A 146 13.15 -14.36 -13.73
CA ALA A 146 14.45 -14.02 -14.27
C ALA A 146 15.16 -15.33 -14.65
N GLY A 147 15.44 -15.52 -15.94
CA GLY A 147 15.99 -16.78 -16.47
C GLY A 147 17.37 -17.19 -15.93
N LYS A 148 17.97 -16.40 -15.04
CA LYS A 148 19.18 -16.74 -14.27
C LYS A 148 19.12 -16.14 -12.87
N TRP A 149 19.13 -17.01 -11.87
CA TRP A 149 19.38 -16.63 -10.48
C TRP A 149 20.88 -16.40 -10.31
N ALA A 150 21.28 -15.16 -10.00
CA ALA A 150 22.63 -14.93 -9.52
C ALA A 150 22.69 -15.38 -8.07
N GLN A 151 23.36 -16.49 -7.79
CA GLN A 151 23.63 -16.88 -6.41
C GLN A 151 24.62 -15.86 -5.81
N VAL A 152 24.12 -15.01 -4.91
CA VAL A 152 24.97 -14.11 -4.13
C VAL A 152 25.42 -14.90 -2.91
N SER A 153 26.70 -15.31 -2.90
CA SER A 153 27.33 -15.86 -1.71
C SER A 153 27.61 -14.73 -0.72
N TRP A 154 27.06 -14.85 0.49
CA TRP A 154 27.37 -14.00 1.63
C TRP A 154 28.68 -14.40 2.29
#